data_AF-A0A7X9IVA9-F1
#
_entry.id   AF-A0A7X9IVA9-F1
#
_cell.length_a   1.000
_cell.length_b   1.000
_cell.length_c   1.000
_cell.angle_alpha   90.00
_cell.angle_beta   90.00
_cell.angle_gamma   90.00
#
_symmetry.space_group_name_H-M   'P 1'
#
loop_
_entity.id
_entity.type
_entity.pdbx_description
1 polymer ?
#
loop_
_entity_poly.entity_id
_entity_poly.type
_entity_poly.pdbx_seq_one_letter_code
_entity_poly.pdbx_strand_id
1 'polypeptide(L)' 'VDTAAGTVLDALSYEGAITRATFTGVSGEFNLVEGAATSAQDNSTTPASLIRLPDGADTNDAASDWRVTATPTPGLPNVL' A
#
# COMPACT_ATOMS: atom_id res chain seq x y z
N VAL A 1 7.96 -3.09 -9.79
CA VAL A 1 9.29 -3.74 -9.68
C VAL A 1 10.13 -3.33 -10.86
N ASP A 2 11.40 -3.03 -10.66
CA ASP A 2 12.37 -2.83 -11.73
C ASP A 2 13.05 -4.17 -12.02
N THR A 3 12.73 -4.78 -13.16
CA THR A 3 13.28 -6.08 -13.55
C THR A 3 14.69 -5.99 -14.13
N ALA A 4 15.12 -4.82 -14.60
CA ALA A 4 16.46 -4.61 -15.10
C ALA A 4 17.45 -4.40 -13.94
N ALA A 5 17.05 -3.62 -12.94
CA ALA A 5 17.83 -3.42 -11.71
C ALA A 5 17.64 -4.55 -10.69
N GLY A 6 16.56 -5.32 -10.81
CA GLY A 6 16.22 -6.42 -9.90
C GLY A 6 15.74 -5.94 -8.52
N THR A 7 15.02 -4.81 -8.46
CA THR A 7 14.60 -4.17 -7.21
C THR A 7 13.10 -3.92 -7.15
N VAL A 8 12.57 -3.77 -5.93
CA VAL A 8 11.22 -3.24 -5.69
C VAL A 8 11.35 -1.73 -5.45
N LEU A 9 10.51 -0.93 -6.11
CA LEU A 9 10.54 0.54 -6.05
C LEU A 9 9.53 1.12 -5.05
N ASP A 10 8.36 0.48 -4.94
CA ASP A 10 7.25 0.83 -4.05
C ASP A 10 6.54 -0.51 -3.71
N ALA A 11 6.04 -0.62 -2.49
CA ALA A 11 5.45 -1.85 -1.97
C ALA A 11 4.21 -1.57 -1.13
N LEU A 12 3.11 -2.24 -1.46
CA LEU A 12 1.94 -2.33 -0.60
C LEU A 12 1.44 -3.76 -0.54
N SER A 13 1.19 -4.22 0.69
CA SER A 13 0.40 -5.40 0.99
C SER A 13 -0.85 -4.96 1.75
N TYR A 14 -2.01 -5.24 1.17
CA TYR A 14 -3.33 -4.93 1.72
C TYR A 14 -3.99 -6.23 2.21
N GLU A 15 -4.79 -6.17 3.28
CA GLU A 15 -5.41 -7.35 3.92
C GLU A 15 -4.42 -8.36 4.52
N GLY A 16 -3.26 -7.88 4.98
CA GLY A 16 -2.26 -8.70 5.65
C GLY A 16 -0.86 -8.47 5.10
N ALA A 17 0.13 -9.12 5.73
CA ALA A 17 1.54 -8.94 5.43
C ALA A 17 2.05 -10.04 4.49
N ILE A 18 2.51 -9.66 3.30
CA ILE A 18 3.28 -10.52 2.41
C ILE A 18 4.75 -10.13 2.54
N THR A 19 5.52 -10.91 3.30
CA THR A 19 6.94 -10.59 3.61
C THR A 19 7.96 -11.31 2.72
N ARG A 20 7.51 -12.24 1.87
CA ARG A 20 8.37 -13.10 1.03
C ARG A 20 7.79 -13.27 -0.37
N ALA A 21 7.44 -12.16 -1.03
CA ALA A 21 6.96 -12.18 -2.41
C ALA A 21 8.12 -12.48 -3.38
N THR A 22 7.82 -13.22 -4.45
CA THR A 22 8.75 -13.44 -5.56
C THR A 22 8.14 -12.89 -6.83
N PHE A 23 9.00 -12.39 -7.73
CA PHE A 23 8.58 -11.84 -9.02
C PHE A 23 9.31 -12.56 -10.15
N THR A 24 8.59 -12.98 -11.17
CA THR A 24 9.20 -13.58 -12.36
C THR A 24 10.18 -12.61 -12.99
N GLY A 25 11.42 -13.06 -13.22
CA GLY A 25 12.48 -12.23 -13.79
C GLY A 25 13.24 -11.38 -12.78
N VAL A 26 12.95 -11.50 -11.48
CA VAL A 26 13.71 -10.87 -10.40
C VAL A 26 14.14 -11.94 -9.40
N SER A 27 15.44 -12.03 -9.12
CA SER A 27 15.95 -12.96 -8.12
C SER A 27 15.76 -12.41 -6.70
N GLY A 28 15.29 -13.25 -5.79
CA GLY A 28 15.15 -12.91 -4.37
C GLY A 28 13.71 -12.93 -3.88
N GLU A 29 13.56 -12.71 -2.58
CA GLU A 29 12.28 -12.53 -1.92
C GLU A 29 12.18 -11.08 -1.45
N PHE A 30 11.00 -10.50 -1.58
CA PHE A 30 10.76 -9.10 -1.25
C PHE A 30 9.65 -8.98 -0.21
N ASN A 31 9.87 -8.10 0.76
CA ASN A 31 8.84 -7.69 1.70
C ASN A 31 7.95 -6.65 1.03
N LEU A 32 6.64 -6.91 0.97
CA LEU A 32 5.65 -5.97 0.43
C LEU A 32 5.05 -5.07 1.51
N VAL A 33 5.59 -5.11 2.72
CA VAL A 33 5.23 -4.22 3.83
C VAL A 33 6.35 -3.23 4.07
N GLU A 34 6.06 -1.96 3.81
CA GLU A 34 6.90 -0.83 4.21
C GLU A 34 6.66 -0.55 5.70
N GLY A 35 7.72 -0.58 6.52
CA GLY A 35 7.61 -0.36 7.96
C GLY A 35 6.65 -1.35 8.62
N ALA A 36 5.54 -0.84 9.16
CA ALA A 36 4.43 -1.62 9.68
C ALA A 36 3.29 -1.80 8.67
N ALA A 37 2.63 -2.97 8.69
CA ALA A 37 1.48 -3.24 7.83
C ALA A 37 0.29 -2.32 8.14
N THR A 38 -0.43 -1.89 7.10
CA THR A 38 -1.65 -1.11 7.29
C THR A 38 -2.72 -1.93 8.03
N SER A 39 -3.46 -1.25 8.92
CA SER A 39 -4.67 -1.81 9.55
C SER A 39 -5.92 -1.58 8.71
N ALA A 40 -5.81 -0.92 7.55
CA ALA A 40 -6.92 -0.71 6.64
C ALA A 40 -7.42 -2.05 6.10
N GLN A 41 -8.75 -2.21 6.09
CA GLN A 41 -9.39 -3.43 5.62
C GLN A 41 -10.70 -3.14 4.87
N ASP A 42 -11.02 -4.01 3.90
CA ASP A 42 -12.27 -4.12 3.18
C ASP A 42 -13.20 -4.97 4.02
N ASN A 43 -14.28 -4.35 4.47
CA ASN A 43 -15.27 -4.99 5.32
C ASN A 43 -16.45 -5.57 4.52
N SER A 44 -16.46 -5.43 3.18
CA SER A 44 -17.54 -5.88 2.29
C SER A 44 -18.95 -5.40 2.66
N THR A 45 -19.09 -4.35 3.47
CA THR A 45 -20.38 -3.84 3.97
C THR A 45 -20.57 -2.35 3.72
N THR A 46 -19.51 -1.56 3.80
CA THR A 46 -19.56 -0.11 3.61
C THR A 46 -18.66 0.27 2.45
N PRO A 47 -19.19 0.94 1.40
CA PRO A 47 -18.35 1.48 0.34
C PRO A 47 -17.30 2.41 0.93
N ALA A 48 -16.03 2.13 0.64
CA ALA A 48 -14.91 2.89 1.14
C ALA A 48 -13.78 2.90 0.11
N SER A 49 -12.80 3.78 0.32
CA SER A 49 -11.59 3.85 -0.50
C SER A 49 -10.36 3.80 0.39
N LEU A 50 -9.32 3.14 -0.11
CA LEU A 50 -7.98 3.18 0.48
C LEU A 50 -7.26 4.42 -0.08
N ILE A 51 -6.77 5.27 0.82
CA ILE A 51 -6.15 6.55 0.48
C ILE A 51 -4.80 6.73 1.18
N ARG A 52 -3.94 7.57 0.60
CA ARG A 52 -2.80 8.19 1.29
C ARG A 52 -3.24 9.54 1.86
N LEU A 53 -2.93 9.83 3.13
CA LEU A 53 -3.26 11.12 3.75
C LEU A 53 -2.11 11.65 4.61
N PRO A 54 -1.53 12.84 4.29
CA PRO A 54 -1.88 13.73 3.18
C PRO A 54 -1.65 13.10 1.80
N ASP A 55 -2.12 13.78 0.75
CA ASP A 55 -1.92 13.33 -0.63
C ASP A 55 -0.45 13.00 -0.92
N GLY A 56 -0.20 11.81 -1.46
CA GLY A 56 1.15 11.36 -1.80
C GLY A 56 2.06 11.09 -0.60
N ALA A 57 1.53 11.00 0.63
CA ALA A 57 2.31 10.60 1.79
C ALA A 57 2.94 9.22 1.59
N ASP A 58 4.25 9.18 1.74
CA ASP A 58 5.08 8.00 1.68
C ASP A 58 6.20 8.18 2.72
N THR A 59 6.01 7.59 3.89
CA THR A 59 6.92 7.66 5.02
C THR A 59 7.69 6.35 5.19
N ASN A 60 7.62 5.46 4.20
CA ASN A 60 8.03 4.06 4.28
C ASN A 60 7.38 3.32 5.47
N ASP A 61 6.13 3.65 5.81
CA ASP A 61 5.36 2.98 6.86
C ASP A 61 3.89 2.85 6.45
N ALA A 62 3.49 1.65 6.02
CA ALA A 62 2.17 1.46 5.45
C ALA A 62 1.03 1.70 6.46
N ALA A 63 1.29 1.49 7.76
CA ALA A 63 0.37 1.81 8.84
C ALA A 63 0.14 3.32 8.99
N SER A 64 1.15 4.13 8.70
CA SER A 64 1.10 5.59 8.77
C SER A 64 0.61 6.22 7.47
N ASP A 65 0.90 5.60 6.32
CA ASP A 65 0.61 6.18 5.01
C ASP A 65 -0.80 5.85 4.50
N TRP A 66 -1.32 4.65 4.80
CA TRP A 66 -2.61 4.19 4.24
C TRP A 66 -3.74 4.27 5.25
N ARG A 67 -4.89 4.83 4.82
CA ARG A 67 -6.14 4.93 5.61
C ARG A 67 -7.35 4.55 4.78
N VAL A 68 -8.42 4.16 5.47
CA VAL A 68 -9.75 4.00 4.87
C VAL A 68 -10.51 5.31 4.99
N THR A 69 -11.16 5.76 3.91
CA THR A 69 -12.16 6.83 3.93
C THR A 69 -13.50 6.34 3.39
N ALA A 70 -14.58 6.87 3.93
CA ALA A 70 -15.94 6.72 3.39
C ALA A 70 -16.30 7.82 2.38
N THR A 71 -15.38 8.76 2.13
CA THR A 71 -15.58 9.92 1.25
C THR A 71 -14.59 9.87 0.08
N PRO A 72 -14.88 9.11 -0.99
CA PRO A 72 -14.06 9.14 -2.19
C PRO A 72 -14.06 10.55 -2.79
N THR A 73 -12.88 11.09 -3.08
CA THR A 73 -12.69 12.43 -3.65
C THR A 73 -11.99 12.38 -5.03
N PRO A 74 -12.58 11.76 -6.08
CA PRO A 74 -11.92 11.67 -7.38
C PRO A 74 -11.54 13.05 -7.94
N GLY A 75 -10.24 13.26 -8.18
CA GLY A 75 -9.70 14.52 -8.71
C GLY A 75 -9.62 15.67 -7.69
N LEU A 76 -9.93 15.42 -6.41
CA LEU A 76 -9.79 16.37 -5.30
C LEU A 76 -8.83 15.79 -4.24
N PRO A 77 -8.35 16.61 -3.29
CA PRO A 77 -7.50 16.12 -2.20
C PRO A 77 -8.15 14.99 -1.39
N ASN A 78 -7.34 14.07 -0.88
CA ASN A 78 -7.81 13.01 0.01
C ASN A 78 -8.24 13.60 1.36
N VAL A 79 -9.30 13.03 1.91
CA VAL A 79 -9.88 13.41 3.21
C VAL A 79 -10.27 12.14 3.98
N LEU A 80 -10.44 12.24 5.30
CA LEU A 80 -11.04 11.16 6.11
C LEU A 80 -12.57 11.25 6.06
#